data_AF-A0AAN9UYF3-F1
#
_entry.id   AF-A0AAN9UYF3-F1
#
_cell.length_a   1.000
_cell.length_b   1.000
_cell.length_c   1.000
_cell.angle_alpha   90.00
_cell.angle_beta   90.00
_cell.angle_gamma   90.00
#
_symmetry.space_group_name_H-M   'P 1'
#
loop_
_entity.id
_entity.type
_entity.pdbx_description
1 polymer ?
#
loop_
_entity_poly.entity_id
_entity_poly.type
_entity_poly.pdbx_seq_one_letter_code
_entity_poly.pdbx_strand_id
1 'polypeptide(L)'
;MLAHSRNSGGTVNLTSANPRDPPRIVFDSFGFGGGDGGDAEKDLQAVLEGVRYAERAYASLLLPLGGNFTRVWPPPDEVASDEEYKRWVRDEAWGHHASSSVGDVVDFLSPIFSRLTVGASGPLTLYIYIPTYPIYSYT
;
A
#
# COMPACT_ATOMS: atom_id res chain seq x y z
N MET A 1 -11.28 -0.62 -9.96
CA MET A 1 -9.91 -0.11 -9.86
C MET A 1 -9.22 -0.95 -8.78
N LEU A 2 -8.27 -1.82 -9.16
CA LEU A 2 -7.40 -2.43 -8.14
C LEU A 2 -6.34 -1.39 -7.79
N ALA A 3 -6.32 -0.92 -6.55
CA ALA A 3 -5.30 -0.01 -6.05
C ALA A 3 -4.06 -0.83 -5.68
N HIS A 4 -3.23 -1.14 -6.68
CA HIS A 4 -1.93 -1.80 -6.47
C HIS A 4 -0.80 -0.82 -6.77
N SER A 5 0.15 -0.73 -5.84
CA SER A 5 1.43 -0.06 -6.06
C SER A 5 2.28 -0.90 -7.02
N ARG A 6 3.18 -0.26 -7.76
CA ARG A 6 4.22 -0.88 -8.59
C ARG A 6 5.49 -1.17 -7.81
N ASN A 7 5.60 -0.65 -6.59
CA ASN A 7 6.72 -0.88 -5.70
C ASN A 7 6.93 -2.38 -5.44
N SER A 8 8.14 -2.84 -5.74
CA SER A 8 8.64 -4.20 -5.50
C SER A 8 9.97 -4.21 -4.73
N GLY A 9 10.46 -3.05 -4.26
CA GLY A 9 11.74 -2.92 -3.57
C GLY A 9 11.68 -3.09 -2.05
N GLY A 10 10.49 -3.32 -1.50
CA GLY A 10 10.29 -3.55 -0.07
C GLY A 10 10.97 -4.82 0.45
N THR A 11 11.47 -4.80 1.70
CA THR A 11 12.17 -5.91 2.34
C THR A 11 11.75 -6.12 3.80
N VAL A 12 11.83 -7.37 4.25
CA VAL A 12 11.69 -7.77 5.65
C VAL A 12 12.88 -8.67 6.00
N ASN A 13 13.84 -8.14 6.75
CA ASN A 13 15.08 -8.85 7.07
C ASN A 13 15.16 -9.14 8.57
N LEU A 14 15.63 -10.33 8.93
CA LEU A 14 15.96 -10.64 10.32
C LEU A 14 17.11 -9.75 10.79
N THR A 15 17.02 -9.28 12.03
CA THR A 15 18.05 -8.45 12.68
C THR A 15 18.95 -9.27 13.60
N SER A 16 18.49 -10.44 14.04
CA SER A 16 19.22 -11.36 14.91
C SER A 16 18.70 -12.79 14.78
N ALA A 17 19.30 -13.72 15.53
CA ALA A 17 18.80 -15.10 15.68
C ALA A 17 17.73 -15.25 16.78
N ASN A 18 17.44 -14.21 17.57
CA ASN A 18 16.41 -14.26 18.61
C ASN A 18 15.03 -14.01 17.96
N PRO A 19 14.08 -14.96 18.03
CA PRO A 19 12.77 -14.82 17.39
C PRO A 19 11.86 -13.75 18.01
N ARG A 20 12.27 -13.17 19.15
CA ARG A 20 11.56 -12.03 19.77
C ARG A 20 12.04 -10.68 19.27
N ASP A 21 13.19 -10.63 18.60
CA ASP A 21 13.71 -9.37 18.09
C ASP A 21 12.92 -8.99 16.82
N PRO A 22 12.48 -7.73 16.70
CA PRO A 22 11.71 -7.30 15.55
C PRO A 22 12.56 -7.36 14.29
N PRO A 23 11.98 -7.78 13.15
CA PRO A 23 12.68 -7.70 11.88
C PRO A 23 12.87 -6.24 11.46
N ARG A 24 13.87 -5.99 10.63
CA ARG A 24 14.05 -4.73 9.91
C ARG A 24 13.11 -4.74 8.72
N ILE A 25 12.13 -3.84 8.75
CA ILE A 25 11.15 -3.66 7.68
C ILE A 25 11.46 -2.37 6.93
N VAL A 26 11.61 -2.47 5.61
CA VAL A 26 11.74 -1.30 4.72
C VAL A 26 10.69 -1.44 3.64
N PHE A 27 9.74 -0.52 3.59
CA PHE A 27 8.69 -0.54 2.57
C PHE A 27 9.20 -0.10 1.19
N ASP A 28 10.26 0.71 1.13
CA ASP A 28 10.74 1.35 -0.11
C ASP A 28 9.67 2.19 -0.84
N SER A 29 8.74 2.77 -0.06
CA SER A 29 7.71 3.67 -0.61
C SER A 29 8.36 4.80 -1.39
N PHE A 30 7.94 4.98 -2.64
CA PHE A 30 8.43 6.03 -3.54
C PHE A 30 9.97 6.04 -3.71
N GLY A 31 10.62 4.88 -3.58
CA GLY A 31 12.06 4.72 -3.87
C GLY A 31 12.99 5.15 -2.74
N PHE A 32 12.49 5.39 -1.52
CA PHE A 32 13.31 5.79 -0.36
C PHE A 32 14.39 4.77 0.05
N GLY A 33 14.20 3.51 -0.28
CA GLY A 33 15.11 2.38 -0.07
C GLY A 33 16.07 2.11 -1.24
N GLY A 34 16.05 2.92 -2.30
CA GLY A 34 16.95 2.81 -3.44
C GLY A 34 16.46 1.92 -4.59
N GLY A 35 15.17 1.57 -4.62
CA GLY A 35 14.52 0.85 -5.72
C GLY A 35 14.41 1.66 -7.02
N ASP A 36 13.85 1.02 -8.06
CA ASP A 36 13.74 1.56 -9.43
C ASP A 36 12.97 2.91 -9.44
N GLY A 37 13.69 3.98 -9.76
CA GLY A 37 13.16 5.35 -9.75
C GLY A 37 12.01 5.56 -10.73
N GLY A 38 11.88 4.74 -11.78
CA GLY A 38 10.82 4.88 -12.79
C GLY A 38 9.43 4.50 -12.27
N ASP A 39 9.32 3.43 -11.49
CA ASP A 39 8.04 2.99 -10.93
C ASP A 39 7.68 3.71 -9.63
N ALA A 40 8.70 4.06 -8.83
CA ALA A 40 8.55 4.94 -7.66
C ALA A 40 7.87 6.28 -8.02
N GLU A 41 8.29 6.90 -9.12
CA GLU A 41 7.71 8.17 -9.57
C GLU A 41 6.27 8.02 -10.07
N LYS A 42 5.93 6.91 -10.73
CA LYS A 42 4.54 6.64 -11.17
C LYS A 42 3.61 6.44 -9.98
N ASP A 43 4.07 5.73 -8.95
CA ASP A 43 3.28 5.53 -7.73
C ASP A 43 3.10 6.84 -6.96
N LEU A 44 4.14 7.67 -6.89
CA LEU A 44 4.06 9.01 -6.31
C LEU A 44 3.06 9.90 -7.06
N GLN A 45 3.15 9.90 -8.39
CA GLN A 45 2.24 10.64 -9.26
C GLN A 45 0.78 10.20 -9.08
N ALA A 46 0.53 8.90 -8.93
CA ALA A 46 -0.80 8.37 -8.70
C ALA A 46 -1.41 8.87 -7.37
N VAL A 47 -0.60 8.95 -6.30
CA VAL A 47 -1.07 9.49 -5.01
C VAL A 47 -1.35 10.98 -5.11
N LEU A 48 -0.48 11.75 -5.78
CA LEU A 48 -0.71 13.17 -6.06
C LEU A 48 -2.05 13.40 -6.79
N GLU A 49 -2.31 12.63 -7.84
CA GLU A 49 -3.57 12.71 -8.59
C GLU A 49 -4.79 12.40 -7.72
N GLY A 50 -4.67 11.44 -6.80
CA GLY A 50 -5.69 11.13 -5.80
C GLY A 50 -5.97 12.29 -4.85
N VAL A 51 -4.93 12.96 -4.35
CA VAL A 51 -5.06 14.15 -3.48
C VAL A 51 -5.76 15.28 -4.22
N ARG A 52 -5.30 15.61 -5.43
CA ARG A 52 -5.93 16.66 -6.26
C ARG A 52 -7.36 16.33 -6.64
N TYR A 53 -7.67 15.05 -6.87
CA TYR A 53 -9.03 14.60 -7.09
C TYR A 53 -9.90 14.86 -5.87
N ALA A 54 -9.43 14.52 -4.67
CA ALA A 54 -10.15 14.81 -3.42
C ALA A 54 -10.40 16.31 -3.25
N GLU A 55 -9.40 17.17 -3.48
CA GLU A 55 -9.56 18.63 -3.42
C GLU A 55 -10.67 19.13 -4.37
N ARG A 56 -10.68 18.66 -5.63
CA ARG A 56 -11.72 19.04 -6.61
C ARG A 56 -13.09 18.50 -6.22
N ALA A 57 -13.15 17.29 -5.65
CA ALA A 57 -14.40 16.71 -5.16
C ALA A 57 -14.98 17.56 -4.03
N TYR A 58 -14.16 17.97 -3.06
CA TYR A 58 -14.61 18.89 -2.00
C TYR A 58 -15.07 20.24 -2.56
N ALA A 59 -14.32 20.85 -3.48
CA ALA A 59 -14.71 22.12 -4.08
C ALA A 59 -16.04 22.05 -4.86
N SER A 60 -16.34 20.90 -5.50
CA SER A 60 -17.56 20.72 -6.31
C SER A 60 -18.77 20.24 -5.51
N LEU A 61 -18.57 19.37 -4.50
CA LEU A 61 -19.66 18.79 -3.70
C LEU A 61 -20.18 19.71 -2.59
N LEU A 62 -19.41 20.72 -2.18
CA LEU A 62 -19.77 21.60 -1.06
C LEU A 62 -20.50 22.88 -1.50
N LEU A 63 -20.50 23.21 -2.79
CA LEU A 63 -21.25 24.34 -3.34
C LEU A 63 -22.79 24.29 -3.08
N PRO A 64 -23.46 23.13 -3.00
CA PRO A 64 -24.90 23.08 -2.72
C PRO A 64 -25.29 22.95 -1.24
N LEU A 65 -24.35 22.61 -0.33
CA LEU A 65 -24.68 22.19 1.05
C LEU A 65 -24.45 23.26 2.12
N GLY A 66 -24.15 24.50 1.74
CA GLY A 66 -24.17 25.67 2.64
C GLY A 66 -23.04 25.73 3.68
N GLY A 67 -22.05 24.83 3.62
CA GLY A 67 -20.88 24.84 4.50
C GLY A 67 -19.64 25.37 3.78
N ASN A 68 -18.99 26.38 4.34
CA ASN A 68 -17.67 26.82 3.89
C ASN A 68 -16.60 25.93 4.55
N PHE A 69 -15.87 25.16 3.76
CA PHE A 69 -14.72 24.39 4.26
C PHE A 69 -13.43 25.11 3.91
N THR A 70 -12.62 25.37 4.93
CA THR A 70 -11.25 25.84 4.73
C THR A 70 -10.34 24.62 4.63
N ARG A 71 -9.63 24.49 3.51
CA ARG A 71 -8.55 23.50 3.40
C ARG A 71 -7.48 23.83 4.43
N VAL A 72 -7.22 22.90 5.35
CA VAL A 72 -6.13 23.00 6.33
C VAL A 72 -5.00 22.02 6.03
N TRP A 73 -5.28 20.96 5.27
CA TRP A 73 -4.33 19.89 4.97
C TRP A 73 -4.52 19.36 3.54
N PRO A 74 -3.45 19.21 2.73
CA PRO A 74 -2.11 19.77 2.93
C PRO A 74 -2.18 21.29 3.17
N PRO A 75 -1.25 21.93 3.89
CA PRO A 75 -1.31 23.37 4.12
C PRO A 75 -1.21 24.13 2.79
N PRO A 76 -2.21 24.96 2.42
CA PRO A 76 -2.25 25.59 1.09
C PRO A 76 -1.10 26.57 0.85
N ASP A 77 -0.60 27.21 1.91
CA ASP A 77 0.49 28.18 1.83
C ASP A 77 1.88 27.52 1.73
N GLU A 78 1.99 26.22 2.06
CA GLU A 78 3.25 25.46 2.02
C GLU A 78 3.28 24.44 0.86
N VAL A 79 2.11 24.09 0.31
CA VAL A 79 1.95 23.03 -0.67
C VAL A 79 1.07 23.51 -1.82
N ALA A 80 1.70 24.13 -2.82
CA ALA A 80 1.03 24.76 -3.96
C ALA A 80 1.46 24.19 -5.32
N SER A 81 2.76 23.98 -5.51
CA SER A 81 3.38 23.40 -6.72
C SER A 81 3.38 21.87 -6.70
N ASP A 82 3.46 21.24 -7.87
CA ASP A 82 3.49 19.77 -7.97
C ASP A 82 4.72 19.19 -7.27
N GLU A 83 5.85 19.89 -7.27
CA GLU A 83 7.06 19.50 -6.54
C GLU A 83 6.86 19.51 -5.03
N GLU A 84 6.24 20.56 -4.48
CA GLU A 84 5.91 20.63 -3.05
C GLU A 84 4.91 19.55 -2.67
N TYR A 85 3.93 19.29 -3.53
CA TYR A 85 2.98 18.20 -3.36
C TYR A 85 3.67 16.84 -3.34
N LYS A 86 4.57 16.58 -4.28
CA LYS A 86 5.35 15.34 -4.34
C LYS A 86 6.21 15.15 -3.10
N ARG A 87 6.77 16.24 -2.56
CA ARG A 87 7.48 16.21 -1.28
C ARG A 87 6.53 15.91 -0.12
N TRP A 88 5.43 16.63 -0.02
CA TRP A 88 4.42 16.45 1.02
C TRP A 88 3.86 15.01 1.01
N VAL A 89 3.56 14.44 -0.15
CA VAL A 89 3.11 13.04 -0.26
C VAL A 89 4.16 12.07 0.28
N ARG A 90 5.44 12.30 -0.02
CA ARG A 90 6.53 11.47 0.51
C ARG A 90 6.64 11.57 2.03
N ASP A 91 6.42 12.76 2.58
CA ASP A 91 6.55 13.02 4.01
C ASP A 91 5.31 12.53 4.81
N GLU A 92 4.13 12.52 4.18
CA GLU A 92 2.84 12.30 4.87
C GLU A 92 2.12 11.00 4.52
N ALA A 93 2.57 10.23 3.52
CA ALA A 93 1.93 8.99 3.16
C ALA A 93 2.22 7.88 4.18
N TRP A 94 1.17 7.20 4.66
CA TRP A 94 1.25 6.03 5.54
C TRP A 94 0.07 5.08 5.29
N GLY A 95 0.17 3.85 5.80
CA GLY A 95 -0.89 2.84 5.71
C GLY A 95 -0.57 1.58 6.51
N HIS A 96 -1.50 0.61 6.52
CA HIS A 96 -1.40 -0.60 7.34
C HIS A 96 -1.35 -1.91 6.54
N HIS A 97 -1.38 -1.85 5.21
CA HIS A 97 -1.55 -3.04 4.36
C HIS A 97 -0.20 -3.58 3.84
N ALA A 98 0.62 -4.13 4.74
CA ALA A 98 1.83 -4.86 4.37
C ALA A 98 1.48 -6.29 3.91
N SER A 99 1.87 -6.67 2.69
CA SER A 99 1.58 -8.00 2.12
C SER A 99 2.69 -8.48 1.16
N SER A 100 2.55 -9.70 0.64
CA SER A 100 3.37 -10.22 -0.46
C SER A 100 4.88 -10.33 -0.19
N SER A 101 5.30 -10.56 1.05
CA SER A 101 6.73 -10.75 1.41
C SER A 101 7.31 -12.12 1.03
N VAL A 102 6.58 -12.92 0.25
CA VAL A 102 7.05 -14.17 -0.34
C VAL A 102 7.48 -13.87 -1.78
N GLY A 103 8.74 -14.17 -2.11
CA GLY A 103 9.26 -14.02 -3.48
C GLY A 103 8.65 -15.05 -4.45
N ASP A 104 9.36 -15.34 -5.55
CA ASP A 104 8.94 -16.24 -6.66
C ASP A 104 8.86 -17.73 -6.28
N VAL A 105 8.25 -18.06 -5.14
CA VAL A 105 8.06 -19.44 -4.64
C VAL A 105 6.59 -19.88 -4.71
N VAL A 106 5.74 -19.07 -5.34
CA VAL A 106 4.30 -19.32 -5.46
C VAL A 106 3.96 -19.70 -6.88
N ASP A 107 3.92 -21.01 -7.16
CA ASP A 107 3.45 -21.53 -8.44
C ASP A 107 1.92 -21.69 -8.37
N PHE A 108 1.20 -20.84 -9.12
CA PHE A 108 -0.27 -20.88 -9.16
C PHE A 108 -0.71 -21.99 -10.10
N LEU A 109 -0.93 -23.20 -9.56
CA LEU A 109 -1.39 -24.33 -10.36
C LEU A 109 -2.89 -24.24 -10.77
N SER A 110 -3.72 -23.43 -10.09
CA SER A 110 -5.15 -23.25 -10.40
C SER A 110 -5.83 -22.20 -9.50
N PRO A 111 -6.89 -21.49 -9.95
CA PRO A 111 -7.63 -20.48 -9.17
C PRO A 111 -8.39 -20.99 -7.93
N ILE A 112 -8.41 -22.30 -7.67
CA ILE A 112 -9.20 -22.90 -6.58
C ILE A 112 -8.33 -23.59 -5.50
N PHE A 113 -7.07 -23.90 -5.79
CA PHE A 113 -6.14 -24.47 -4.81
C PHE A 113 -4.72 -23.95 -5.04
N SER A 114 -4.15 -23.26 -4.05
CA SER A 114 -2.73 -22.91 -4.03
C SER A 114 -1.97 -23.93 -3.17
N ARG A 115 -0.94 -24.55 -3.75
CA ARG A 115 0.06 -25.33 -2.99
C ARG A 115 1.30 -24.46 -2.83
N LEU A 116 1.43 -23.82 -1.68
CA LEU A 116 2.65 -23.09 -1.31
C LEU A 116 3.72 -24.13 -0.93
N THR A 117 4.80 -24.20 -1.70
CA THR A 117 5.95 -25.06 -1.40
C THR A 117 7.11 -24.18 -0.97
N VAL A 118 7.58 -24.34 0.26
CA VAL A 118 8.72 -23.58 0.79
C VAL A 118 10.02 -24.36 0.57
N GLY A 119 10.70 -24.12 -0.57
CA GLY A 119 12.13 -24.43 -0.78
C GLY A 119 12.65 -25.83 -0.38
N ALA A 120 13.97 -25.95 -0.24
CA ALA A 120 14.73 -27.21 -0.15
C ALA A 120 14.58 -28.00 1.17
N SER A 121 13.67 -27.61 2.06
CA SER A 121 13.51 -28.17 3.40
C SER A 121 12.26 -29.05 3.52
N GLY A 122 12.13 -30.06 2.66
CA GLY A 122 11.01 -31.02 2.70
C GLY A 122 9.61 -30.38 2.54
N PRO A 123 8.53 -31.18 2.51
CA PRO A 123 7.20 -30.66 2.27
C PRO A 123 6.62 -30.00 3.53
N LEU A 124 6.89 -28.71 3.74
CA LEU A 124 6.05 -27.86 4.58
C LEU A 124 4.84 -27.44 3.76
N THR A 125 3.69 -28.08 4.00
CA THR A 125 2.41 -27.75 3.34
C THR A 125 1.55 -26.96 4.31
N LEU A 126 1.32 -25.68 4.03
CA LEU A 126 0.37 -24.86 4.77
C LEU A 126 -1.02 -25.03 4.17
N TYR A 127 -1.93 -25.70 4.89
CA TYR A 127 -3.35 -25.75 4.53
C TYR A 127 -4.07 -24.53 5.12
N ILE A 128 -4.44 -23.57 4.27
CA ILE A 128 -5.27 -22.45 4.67
C ILE A 128 -6.74 -22.88 4.50
N TYR A 129 -7.42 -23.17 5.61
CA TYR A 129 -8.86 -23.37 5.63
C TYR A 129 -9.55 -22.01 5.72
N ILE A 130 -10.31 -21.64 4.69
CA ILE A 130 -11.17 -20.44 4.71
C ILE A 130 -12.60 -20.92 5.00
N PRO A 131 -13.11 -20.83 6.23
CA PRO A 131 -14.52 -21.09 6.49
C PRO A 131 -15.36 -19.98 5.85
N THR A 132 -16.21 -20.36 4.90
CA THR A 132 -17.34 -19.53 4.47
C THR A 132 -18.43 -19.65 5.54
N TYR A 133 -18.60 -18.63 6.37
CA TYR A 133 -19.79 -18.53 7.21
C TYR A 133 -20.97 -18.01 6.37
N PRO A 134 -22.16 -18.62 6.43
CA PRO A 134 -23.35 -18.05 5.79
C PRO A 134 -23.74 -16.74 6.48
N ILE A 135 -24.04 -15.72 5.68
CA ILE A 135 -24.56 -14.43 6.14
C ILE A 135 -26.00 -14.66 6.61
N TYR A 136 -26.25 -14.57 7.92
CA TYR A 136 -27.61 -14.47 8.45
C TYR A 136 -28.10 -13.03 8.30
N SER A 137 -29.10 -12.81 7.46
CA SER A 137 -29.87 -11.56 7.43
C SER A 137 -30.88 -11.58 8.58
N TYR A 138 -30.77 -10.64 9.51
CA TYR A 138 -31.89 -10.30 10.39
C TYR A 138 -32.78 -9.28 9.67
N THR A 139 -34.07 -9.62 9.55
CA THR A 139 -35.16 -8.70 9.16
C THR A 139 -35.59 -7.86 10.34
#